data_AF-A0A519HEL0-F1
#
_entry.id   AF-A0A519HEL0-F1
#
_cell.length_a   1.000
_cell.length_b   1.000
_cell.length_c   1.000
_cell.angle_alpha   90.00
_cell.angle_beta   90.00
_cell.angle_gamma   90.00
#
_symmetry.space_group_name_H-M   'P 1'
#
loop_
_entity.id
_entity.type
_entity.pdbx_description
1 polymer ?
#
loop_
_entity_poly.entity_id
_entity_poly.type
_entity_poly.pdbx_seq_one_letter_code
_entity_poly.pdbx_strand_id
1 'polypeptide(L)' 'MSRQPTPTLDERIAALRAQGIHSVLATFTDLLGVPKGKLVPLSGLAGAVETGAGFSG' A
#
# COMPACT_ATOMS: atom_id res chain seq x y z
N MET A 1 -13.04 -11.60 -21.41
CA MET A 1 -12.95 -10.97 -20.08
C MET A 1 -12.64 -9.51 -20.29
N SER A 2 -13.58 -8.61 -20.01
CA SER A 2 -13.37 -7.16 -20.14
C SER A 2 -12.48 -6.67 -19.00
N ARG A 3 -11.37 -6.01 -19.34
CA ARG A 3 -10.50 -5.35 -18.36
C ARG A 3 -11.25 -4.17 -17.77
N GLN A 4 -11.54 -4.20 -16.47
CA GLN A 4 -12.05 -3.03 -15.77
C GLN A 4 -10.96 -1.95 -15.74
N PRO A 5 -11.34 -0.66 -15.80
CA PRO A 5 -10.39 0.43 -15.64
C PRO A 5 -9.66 0.29 -14.30
N THR A 6 -8.34 0.49 -14.29
CA THR A 6 -7.58 0.55 -13.04
C THR A 6 -7.93 1.86 -12.35
N PRO A 7 -8.45 1.84 -11.10
CA PRO A 7 -8.71 3.07 -10.37
C PRO A 7 -7.42 3.81 -10.07
N THR A 8 -7.50 5.12 -9.98
CA THR A 8 -6.40 5.98 -9.52
C THR A 8 -6.04 5.66 -8.06
N LEU A 9 -4.87 6.11 -7.63
CA LEU A 9 -4.43 5.91 -6.24
C LEU A 9 -5.36 6.62 -5.25
N ASP A 10 -5.83 7.83 -5.58
CA ASP A 10 -6.73 8.59 -4.72
C ASP A 10 -8.11 7.94 -4.60
N GLU A 11 -8.67 7.43 -5.70
CA GLU A 11 -9.91 6.64 -5.69
C GLU A 11 -9.75 5.39 -4.81
N ARG A 12 -8.59 4.73 -4.89
CA ARG A 12 -8.29 3.57 -4.04
C ARG A 12 -8.20 3.96 -2.57
N ILE A 13 -7.51 5.05 -2.23
CA ILE A 13 -7.39 5.55 -0.85
C ILE A 13 -8.76 5.91 -0.28
N ALA A 14 -9.61 6.59 -1.06
CA ALA A 14 -10.96 6.95 -0.67
C ALA A 14 -11.81 5.71 -0.40
N ALA A 15 -11.76 4.71 -1.28
CA ALA A 15 -12.49 3.45 -1.11
C ALA A 15 -12.04 2.66 0.14
N LEU A 16 -10.75 2.69 0.47
CA LEU A 16 -10.23 2.06 1.70
C LEU A 16 -10.71 2.81 2.95
N ARG A 17 -10.65 4.15 2.95
CA ARG A 17 -11.18 4.96 4.06
C ARG A 17 -12.67 4.72 4.30
N ALA A 18 -13.47 4.62 3.23
CA ALA A 18 -14.90 4.35 3.32
C ALA A 18 -15.22 2.99 3.97
N GLN A 19 -14.28 2.03 3.92
CA GLN A 19 -14.40 0.73 4.60
C GLN A 19 -13.91 0.77 6.06
N GLY A 20 -13.48 1.92 6.57
CA GLY A 20 -12.88 2.06 7.91
C GLY A 20 -11.43 1.62 7.99
N ILE A 21 -10.75 1.38 6.85
CA ILE A 21 -9.33 1.00 6.83
C ILE A 21 -8.49 2.24 7.09
N HIS A 22 -7.62 2.17 8.10
CA HIS A 22 -6.72 3.28 8.49
C HIS A 22 -5.31 3.14 7.87
N SER A 23 -4.83 1.91 7.73
CA SER A 23 -3.47 1.60 7.29
C SER A 23 -3.46 0.38 6.37
N VAL A 24 -2.46 0.30 5.50
CA VAL A 24 -2.15 -0.89 4.69
C VAL A 24 -0.81 -1.49 5.12
N LEU A 25 -0.63 -2.79 4.94
CA LEU A 25 0.64 -3.46 5.18
C LEU A 25 1.45 -3.48 3.88
N ALA A 26 2.52 -2.68 3.81
CA ALA A 26 3.51 -2.81 2.76
C ALA A 26 4.43 -3.99 3.11
N THR A 27 4.58 -4.95 2.20
CA THR A 27 5.38 -6.16 2.44
C THR A 27 6.37 -6.42 1.32
N PHE A 28 7.51 -6.99 1.68
CA PHE A 28 8.42 -7.63 0.73
C PHE A 28 8.97 -8.92 1.34
N THR A 29 9.60 -9.74 0.52
CA THR A 29 10.31 -10.94 0.97
C THR A 29 11.79 -10.73 0.69
N ASP A 30 12.63 -10.92 1.71
CA ASP A 30 14.08 -10.76 1.54
C ASP A 30 14.72 -11.96 0.81
N LEU A 31 16.04 -11.90 0.62
CA LEU A 31 16.79 -12.93 -0.11
C LEU A 31 16.70 -14.33 0.53
N LEU A 32 16.46 -14.41 1.85
CA LEU A 32 16.32 -15.65 2.59
C LEU A 32 14.88 -16.15 2.64
N GLY A 33 13.95 -15.47 1.97
CA GLY A 33 12.54 -15.83 1.97
C GLY A 33 11.78 -15.29 3.19
N VAL A 34 12.36 -14.41 4.01
CA VAL A 34 11.69 -13.91 5.22
C VAL A 34 10.74 -12.77 4.85
N PRO A 35 9.44 -12.85 5.22
CA PRO A 35 8.52 -11.75 5.00
C PRO A 35 8.83 -10.57 5.92
N LYS A 36 8.89 -9.38 5.35
CA LYS A 36 9.03 -8.10 6.05
C LYS A 36 7.78 -7.27 5.82
N GLY A 37 7.37 -6.51 6.83
CA GLY A 37 6.13 -5.74 6.79
C GLY A 37 6.26 -4.39 7.50
N LYS A 38 5.61 -3.37 6.94
CA LYS A 38 5.46 -2.04 7.57
C LYS A 38 4.03 -1.57 7.40
N LEU A 39 3.40 -1.14 8.50
CA LEU A 39 2.10 -0.48 8.44
C LEU A 39 2.29 0.93 7.91
N VAL A 40 1.63 1.25 6.80
CA VAL A 40 1.61 2.57 6.16
C VAL A 40 0.23 3.17 6.36
N PRO A 41 0.11 4.29 7.10
CA PRO A 41 -1.16 5.03 7.20
C PRO A 41 -1.65 5.49 5.83
N LEU A 42 -2.96 5.48 5.60
CA LEU A 42 -3.53 5.98 4.34
C LEU A 42 -3.21 7.45 4.06
N SER A 43 -2.95 8.26 5.10
CA SER A 43 -2.49 9.65 4.95
C SER A 43 -1.08 9.77 4.34
N GLY A 44 -0.23 8.75 4.48
CA GLY A 44 1.13 8.72 3.92
C GLY A 44 1.28 7.79 2.71
N LEU A 45 0.19 7.15 2.25
CA LEU A 45 0.28 6.11 1.23
C LEU A 45 0.73 6.64 -0.13
N ALA A 46 0.32 7.85 -0.53
CA ALA A 46 0.75 8.45 -1.79
C ALA A 46 2.28 8.59 -1.87
N GLY A 47 2.90 9.15 -0.83
CA GLY A 47 4.36 9.27 -0.75
C GLY A 47 5.05 7.90 -0.69
N ALA A 48 4.47 6.92 0.00
CA ALA A 48 5.02 5.57 0.05
C ALA A 48 4.95 4.84 -1.31
N VAL A 49 3.96 5.12 -2.15
CA VAL A 49 3.89 4.59 -3.53
C VAL A 49 4.93 5.27 -4.43
N GLU A 50 5.12 6.58 -4.28
CA GLU A 50 6.06 7.35 -5.10
C GLU A 50 7.53 7.05 -4.75
N THR A 51 7.84 6.98 -3.46
CA THR A 51 9.23 6.95 -2.95
C THR A 51 9.62 5.64 -2.26
N GLY A 52 8.64 4.75 -2.04
CA GLY A 52 8.80 3.53 -1.26
C GLY A 52 8.41 3.71 0.22
N ALA A 53 8.00 2.62 0.86
CA ALA A 53 7.54 2.65 2.26
C ALA A 53 8.68 2.89 3.29
N GLY A 54 9.94 2.77 2.89
CA GLY A 54 11.12 2.91 3.76
C GLY A 54 11.21 1.81 4.82
N PHE A 55 12.07 0.82 4.60
CA PHE A 55 12.35 -0.25 5.55
C PHE A 55 13.75 -0.08 6.13
N SER A 56 13.87 -0.16 7.45
CA SER A 56 15.14 -0.29 8.16
C SER A 56 15.30 -1.76 8.56
N GLY A 57 16.16 -2.48 7.86
CA GLY A 57 16.36 -3.92 8.04
C GLY A 57 17.48 -4.46 7.16
#